data_AF-A0A0H5BEN4-F1
#
_entry.id   AF-A0A0H5BEN4-F1
#
_cell.length_a   1.000
_cell.length_b   1.000
_cell.length_c   1.000
_cell.angle_alpha   90.00
_cell.angle_beta   90.00
_cell.angle_gamma   90.00
#
_symmetry.space_group_name_H-M   'P 1'
#
loop_
_entity.id
_entity.type
_entity.pdbx_description
1 polymer ?
#
loop_
_entity_poly.entity_id
_entity_poly.type
_entity_poly.pdbx_seq_one_letter_code
_entity_poly.pdbx_strand_id
1 'polypeptide(L)' 'MDTRLQRQALPNPRQSGTDAAVAAYIVEAAAELSLLAHRHDMPVLAYILDMARLEAESQASALTKS' A
#
# COMPACT_ATOMS: atom_id res chain seq x y z
N MET A 1 -9.83 17.78 -33.41
CA MET A 1 -10.49 16.62 -32.77
C MET A 1 -9.40 15.61 -32.50
N ASP A 2 -8.63 15.89 -31.45
CA ASP A 2 -7.39 15.21 -31.11
C ASP A 2 -7.67 13.81 -30.58
N THR A 3 -7.16 12.82 -31.30
CA THR A 3 -7.07 11.40 -30.95
C THR A 3 -6.08 11.17 -29.79
N ARG A 4 -6.27 11.89 -28.67
CA ARG A 4 -5.61 11.67 -27.39
C ARG A 4 -6.26 10.52 -26.61
N LEU A 5 -6.89 9.59 -27.33
CA LEU A 5 -7.47 8.39 -26.77
C LEU A 5 -6.34 7.46 -26.34
N GLN A 6 -6.16 7.42 -25.02
CA GLN A 6 -6.11 6.17 -24.28
C GLN A 6 -5.10 5.14 -24.78
N ARG A 7 -3.82 5.42 -24.55
CA ARG A 7 -2.96 4.37 -24.00
C ARG A 7 -3.32 4.20 -22.51
N GLN A 8 -4.56 3.77 -22.24
CA GLN A 8 -4.80 3.03 -21.01
C GLN A 8 -3.98 1.76 -21.18
N ALA A 9 -2.80 1.72 -20.58
CA ALA A 9 -2.12 0.47 -20.34
C ALA A 9 -3.14 -0.39 -19.59
N LEU A 10 -3.71 -1.39 -20.27
CA LEU A 10 -4.63 -2.31 -19.62
C LEU A 10 -3.90 -2.85 -18.39
N PRO A 11 -4.50 -2.76 -17.19
CA PRO A 11 -3.87 -3.28 -15.99
C PRO A 11 -3.54 -4.74 -16.22
N ASN A 12 -2.25 -5.08 -16.13
CA ASN A 12 -1.79 -6.45 -16.27
C ASN A 12 -2.24 -7.21 -15.01
N PRO A 13 -3.17 -8.17 -15.09
CA PRO A 13 -3.77 -8.80 -13.91
C PRO A 13 -2.74 -9.55 -13.05
N ARG A 14 -1.63 -10.00 -13.65
CA ARG A 14 -0.49 -10.59 -12.91
C ARG A 14 0.26 -9.56 -12.09
N GLN A 15 0.37 -8.33 -12.61
CA GLN A 15 0.98 -7.20 -11.91
C GLN A 15 0.07 -6.80 -10.73
N SER A 16 -1.22 -6.64 -10.98
CA SER A 16 -2.20 -6.27 -9.93
C SER A 16 -2.25 -7.29 -8.79
N GLY A 17 -2.16 -8.59 -9.07
CA GLY A 17 -2.06 -9.62 -8.02
C GLY A 17 -0.76 -9.56 -7.23
N THR A 18 0.35 -9.15 -7.87
CA THR A 18 1.64 -8.94 -7.19
C THR A 18 1.59 -7.69 -6.32
N ASP A 19 1.02 -6.60 -6.82
CA ASP A 19 0.87 -5.34 -6.10
C ASP A 19 -0.02 -5.51 -4.85
N ALA A 20 -1.09 -6.31 -4.95
CA ALA A 20 -1.96 -6.62 -3.81
C ALA A 20 -1.22 -7.42 -2.73
N ALA A 21 -0.41 -8.40 -3.12
CA ALA A 21 0.41 -9.18 -2.19
C ALA A 21 1.47 -8.32 -1.50
N VAL A 22 2.12 -7.40 -2.24
CA VAL A 22 3.07 -6.44 -1.69
C VAL A 22 2.39 -5.48 -0.71
N ALA A 23 1.21 -4.95 -1.05
CA ALA A 23 0.46 -4.08 -0.16
C ALA A 23 0.09 -4.81 1.15
N ALA A 24 -0.42 -6.04 1.07
CA ALA A 24 -0.72 -6.85 2.25
C ALA A 24 0.52 -7.09 3.13
N TYR A 25 1.67 -7.40 2.52
CA TYR A 25 2.93 -7.54 3.24
C TYR A 25 3.35 -6.25 3.97
N ILE A 26 3.22 -5.09 3.31
CA ILE A 26 3.54 -3.79 3.92
C ILE A 26 2.61 -3.50 5.11
N VAL A 27 1.32 -3.82 5.01
CA VAL A 27 0.37 -3.66 6.12
C VAL A 27 0.82 -4.42 7.36
N GLU A 28 1.17 -5.69 7.19
CA GLU A 28 1.60 -6.56 8.30
C GLU A 28 2.94 -6.09 8.90
N ALA A 29 3.94 -5.87 8.05
CA ALA A 29 5.27 -5.43 8.49
C ALA A 29 5.22 -4.06 9.20
N ALA A 30 4.45 -3.10 8.68
CA ALA A 30 4.31 -1.78 9.29
C ALA A 30 3.61 -1.85 10.65
N ALA A 31 2.63 -2.75 10.83
CA ALA A 31 1.98 -2.96 12.12
C ALA A 31 2.95 -3.48 13.18
N GLU A 32 3.76 -4.49 12.84
CA GLU A 32 4.76 -5.06 13.77
C GLU A 32 5.83 -4.04 14.17
N LEU A 33 6.35 -3.31 13.17
CA LEU A 33 7.37 -2.29 13.40
C LEU A 33 6.82 -1.10 14.18
N SER A 34 5.59 -0.67 13.91
CA SER A 34 4.96 0.42 14.66
C SER A 34 4.83 0.04 16.14
N LEU A 35 4.39 -1.18 16.43
CA LEU A 35 4.31 -1.70 17.80
C LEU A 35 5.68 -1.73 18.50
N LEU A 36 6.74 -2.07 17.76
CA LEU A 36 8.11 -2.03 18.29
C LEU A 36 8.56 -0.58 18.56
N ALA A 37 8.30 0.34 17.63
CA ALA A 37 8.63 1.75 17.79
C ALA A 37 7.92 2.39 18.99
N HIS A 38 6.65 2.06 19.22
CA HIS A 38 5.91 2.47 20.42
C HIS A 38 6.55 1.94 21.70
N ARG A 39 6.98 0.67 21.72
CA ARG A 39 7.62 0.03 22.88
C ARG A 39 9.01 0.61 23.21
N HIS A 40 9.67 1.23 22.24
CA HIS A 40 11.00 1.82 22.39
C HIS A 40 10.99 3.35 22.42
N ASP A 41 9.84 3.98 22.70
CA ASP A 41 9.69 5.44 22.77
C ASP A 41 10.20 6.18 21.52
N MET A 42 9.90 5.64 20.34
CA MET A 42 10.21 6.24 19.04
C MET A 42 8.94 6.80 18.36
N PRO A 43 8.31 7.87 18.90
CA PRO A 43 6.96 8.28 18.50
C PRO A 43 6.85 8.75 17.05
N VAL A 44 7.90 9.38 16.51
CA VAL A 44 7.90 9.82 15.10
C VAL A 44 7.96 8.62 14.15
N LEU A 45 8.76 7.61 14.48
CA LEU A 45 8.87 6.40 13.68
C LEU A 45 7.57 5.59 13.72
N ALA A 46 7.01 5.43 14.93
CA ALA A 46 5.68 4.84 15.13
C ALA A 46 4.62 5.51 14.25
N TYR A 47 4.53 6.84 14.31
CA TYR A 47 3.61 7.62 13.48
C TYR A 47 3.79 7.38 11.97
N ILE A 48 5.03 7.39 11.48
CA ILE A 48 5.31 7.14 10.06
C ILE A 48 4.87 5.73 9.64
N LEU A 49 5.13 4.73 10.49
CA LEU A 49 4.76 3.34 10.22
C LEU A 49 3.23 3.16 10.25
N ASP A 50 2.53 3.84 11.15
CA ASP A 50 1.07 3.86 11.16
C ASP A 50 0.49 4.49 9.88
N MET A 51 1.10 5.60 9.41
CA MET A 51 0.69 6.22 8.15
C MET A 51 0.97 5.32 6.95
N ALA A 52 2.15 4.69 6.90
CA ALA A 52 2.51 3.75 5.83
C ALA A 52 1.55 2.55 5.78
N ARG A 53 1.14 2.05 6.94
CA ARG A 53 0.14 0.99 7.06
C ARG A 53 -1.21 1.42 6.49
N LEU A 54 -1.73 2.59 6.89
CA LEU A 54 -3.02 3.09 6.39
C LEU A 54 -3.00 3.30 4.88
N GLU A 55 -1.91 3.81 4.33
CA GLU A 55 -1.73 3.96 2.88
C GLU A 55 -1.78 2.59 2.20
N ALA A 56 -1.06 1.59 2.71
CA ALA A 56 -1.05 0.24 2.16
C ALA A 56 -2.42 -0.46 2.26
N GLU A 57 -3.16 -0.28 3.36
CA GLU A 57 -4.53 -0.79 3.51
C GLU A 57 -5.48 -0.16 2.48
N SER A 58 -5.33 1.14 2.22
CA SER A 58 -6.08 1.86 1.18
C SER A 58 -5.78 1.31 -0.22
N GLN A 59 -4.51 1.12 -0.55
CA GLN A 59 -4.08 0.56 -1.84
C GLN A 59 -4.55 -0.89 -2.02
N ALA A 60 -4.42 -1.74 -1.00
CA ALA A 60 -4.90 -3.12 -1.04
C ALA A 60 -6.43 -3.20 -1.25
N SER A 61 -7.18 -2.31 -0.59
CA SER A 61 -8.62 -2.19 -0.76
C SER A 61 -9.00 -1.73 -2.18
N ALA A 62 -8.23 -0.80 -2.77
CA ALA A 62 -8.45 -0.34 -4.14
C ALA A 62 -8.16 -1.46 -5.17
N LEU A 63 -7.12 -2.26 -4.96
CA LEU A 63 -6.75 -3.38 -5.84
C LEU A 63 -7.74 -4.55 -5.78
N THR A 64 -8.37 -4.78 -4.64
CA THR A 64 -9.37 -5.86 -4.47
C THR A 64 -10.73 -5.49 -5.07
N LYS A 65 -11.02 -4.20 -5.20
CA LYS A 65 -12.32 -3.68 -5.69
C LYS A 65 -12.35 -3.42 -7.20
N SER A 66 -11.22 -3.54 -7.89
CA SER A 66 -11.07 -3.36 -9.34
C SER A 66 -11.28 -4.64 -10.13
#